data_AF-A0A4U1LXI4-F1
#
_entry.id   AF-A0A4U1LXI4-F1
#
_cell.length_a   1.000
_cell.length_b   1.000
_cell.length_c   1.000
_cell.angle_alpha   90.00
_cell.angle_beta   90.00
_cell.angle_gamma   90.00
#
_symmetry.space_group_name_H-M   'P 1'
#
loop_
_entity.id
_entity.type
_entity.pdbx_description
1 polymer ?
#
loop_
_entity_poly.entity_id
_entity_poly.type
_entity_poly.pdbx_seq_one_letter_code
_entity_poly.pdbx_strand_id
1 'polypeptide(L)'
;MHLNNKQFLFFSLVAFLTVLLWSCKDNGFVPKADINVVVSPAQKLDFPFLGHGVQWSAYPHADAPDAEWGALMTPEKWELLYERLDYINPRIIRVMDVASWRYYQGLNKQGQPQLNFDTPEIKSLYKLLDYCQKRDIPVLFGEWGAPGLWNLNNAIPEIERADDPRWIQMIIAYLDHLINVKGYTCIQYYNLVNEPNGYWASTDGDWEQWKKGYQMLFDALQASDLAQHIALAGPDAVTQWNHPTNPKKAHDWVYSTITDLDKQTGLYDFHIYANQDMIRTGDFVGYLEPFMQKIHPTQKPFVLGELGMKYTGKLFDENKKRGEEDPHAGPDDSSMFVYDYFYGVDMADAAVQSMLAGASGTIAWDLDDAMHTVGDLGEKHQLKKWGMWNILAEEFGNHSKDKTPRPWAYPWTLLCQLYPPKSTVYKPQLDVVNDSIRAVAAQFDNGFTFTLVNQSKKDQHMAFSSSLIDQTQDLYVYEYAEAQSAKNTAGFPVAAQRIEPNNQATFLSSIALKKHSVLFVSTKALE
;
A
#
# COMPACT_ATOMS: atom_id res chain seq x y z
N MET A 1 -52.85 -25.05 -69.62
CA MET A 1 -52.76 -24.15 -68.45
C MET A 1 -51.44 -23.39 -68.55
N HIS A 2 -51.50 -22.13 -68.98
CA HIS A 2 -50.35 -21.23 -69.01
C HIS A 2 -50.08 -20.71 -67.61
N LEU A 3 -48.96 -21.10 -67.02
CA LEU A 3 -48.34 -20.37 -65.92
C LEU A 3 -47.18 -19.54 -66.46
N ASN A 4 -47.15 -18.28 -66.04
CA ASN A 4 -46.57 -17.15 -66.72
C ASN A 4 -45.12 -16.93 -66.26
N ASN A 5 -44.19 -16.83 -67.21
CA ASN A 5 -42.72 -16.70 -67.03
C ASN A 5 -42.24 -15.38 -66.38
N LYS A 6 -43.10 -14.65 -65.66
CA LYS A 6 -42.75 -13.34 -65.08
C LYS A 6 -42.47 -13.33 -63.57
N GLN A 7 -42.68 -14.45 -62.86
CA GLN A 7 -42.44 -14.51 -61.40
C GLN A 7 -41.07 -15.11 -61.02
N PHE A 8 -40.39 -15.81 -61.91
CA PHE A 8 -39.08 -16.44 -61.60
C PHE A 8 -37.88 -15.48 -61.70
N LEU A 9 -37.99 -14.40 -62.48
CA LEU A 9 -36.92 -13.40 -62.62
C LEU A 9 -36.88 -12.39 -61.46
N PHE A 10 -37.97 -12.19 -60.73
CA PHE A 10 -38.01 -11.23 -59.62
C PHE A 10 -37.39 -11.81 -58.33
N PHE A 11 -37.52 -13.12 -58.10
CA PHE A 11 -36.93 -13.79 -56.94
C PHE A 11 -35.42 -14.02 -57.07
N SER A 12 -34.90 -14.16 -58.29
CA SER A 12 -33.46 -14.38 -58.50
C SER A 12 -32.63 -13.08 -58.42
N LEU A 13 -33.24 -11.91 -58.69
CA LEU A 13 -32.56 -10.61 -58.62
C LEU A 13 -32.49 -10.05 -57.18
N VAL A 14 -33.49 -10.35 -56.34
CA VAL A 14 -33.53 -9.92 -54.93
C VAL A 14 -32.62 -10.78 -54.04
N ALA A 15 -32.44 -12.05 -54.38
CA ALA A 15 -31.49 -12.93 -53.69
C ALA A 15 -30.02 -12.61 -54.01
N PHE A 16 -29.71 -12.09 -55.20
CA PHE A 16 -28.33 -11.71 -55.55
C PHE A 16 -27.91 -10.33 -55.03
N LEU A 17 -28.85 -9.39 -54.81
CA LEU A 17 -28.56 -8.11 -54.17
C LEU A 17 -28.46 -8.17 -52.64
N THR A 18 -29.05 -9.18 -52.00
CA THR A 18 -28.96 -9.37 -50.53
C THR A 18 -27.69 -10.08 -50.09
N VAL A 19 -27.04 -10.85 -50.98
CA VAL A 19 -25.75 -11.51 -50.70
C VAL A 19 -24.54 -10.57 -50.92
N LEU A 20 -24.71 -9.47 -51.66
CA LEU A 20 -23.65 -8.46 -51.86
C LEU A 20 -23.58 -7.39 -50.75
N LEU A 21 -24.53 -7.37 -49.81
CA LEU A 21 -24.53 -6.46 -48.65
C LEU A 21 -24.01 -7.09 -47.36
N TRP A 22 -23.56 -8.35 -47.41
CA TRP A 22 -23.07 -9.12 -46.25
C TRP A 22 -21.63 -9.64 -46.43
N SER A 23 -20.85 -8.97 -47.28
CA SER A 23 -19.40 -9.23 -47.41
C SER A 23 -18.56 -7.96 -47.29
N CYS A 24 -19.04 -6.98 -46.51
CA CYS A 24 -18.10 -6.16 -45.77
C CYS A 24 -17.64 -7.03 -44.59
N LYS A 25 -16.45 -7.64 -44.73
CA LYS A 25 -15.59 -7.86 -43.57
C LYS A 25 -15.67 -6.55 -42.78
N ASP A 26 -16.17 -6.60 -41.54
CA ASP A 26 -15.92 -5.53 -40.58
C ASP A 26 -14.41 -5.40 -40.49
N ASN A 27 -13.84 -4.53 -41.32
CA ASN A 27 -12.58 -3.89 -41.04
C ASN A 27 -12.92 -3.01 -39.85
N GLY A 28 -12.91 -3.63 -38.66
CA GLY A 28 -13.36 -3.03 -37.42
C GLY A 28 -12.83 -1.63 -37.34
N PHE A 29 -13.73 -0.66 -37.23
CA PHE A 29 -13.36 0.71 -36.97
C PHE A 29 -12.60 0.72 -35.65
N VAL A 30 -11.27 0.80 -35.71
CA VAL A 30 -10.43 1.01 -34.53
C VAL A 30 -10.48 2.52 -34.27
N PRO A 31 -11.06 2.96 -33.14
CA PRO A 31 -11.09 4.38 -32.80
C PRO A 31 -9.66 4.92 -32.80
N LYS A 32 -9.44 6.08 -33.45
CA LYS A 32 -8.15 6.75 -33.44
C LYS A 32 -7.78 7.08 -31.98
N ALA A 33 -6.55 6.74 -31.58
CA ALA A 33 -6.05 7.11 -30.26
C ALA A 33 -6.00 8.64 -30.08
N ASP A 34 -6.44 9.09 -28.92
CA ASP A 34 -6.38 10.47 -28.45
C ASP A 34 -5.00 10.82 -27.88
N ILE A 35 -4.30 9.82 -27.32
CA ILE A 35 -3.01 9.95 -26.63
C ILE A 35 -2.10 8.79 -27.01
N ASN A 36 -0.85 9.09 -27.39
CA ASN A 36 0.18 8.08 -27.59
C ASN A 36 1.09 8.00 -26.36
N VAL A 37 1.32 6.79 -25.85
CA VAL A 37 2.20 6.48 -24.74
C VAL A 37 3.36 5.65 -25.27
N VAL A 38 4.59 6.11 -25.00
CA VAL A 38 5.81 5.48 -25.49
C VAL A 38 6.72 5.12 -24.31
N VAL A 39 7.20 3.88 -24.29
CA VAL A 39 8.18 3.39 -23.31
C VAL A 39 9.37 2.76 -24.03
N SER A 40 10.55 3.22 -23.72
CA SER A 40 11.83 2.68 -24.19
C SER A 40 12.82 2.62 -23.03
N PRO A 41 13.98 1.97 -23.21
CA PRO A 41 15.04 1.96 -22.21
C PRO A 41 15.49 3.35 -21.73
N ALA A 42 15.32 4.39 -22.54
CA ALA A 42 15.71 5.76 -22.20
C ALA A 42 14.86 6.39 -21.07
N GLN A 43 13.67 5.84 -20.79
CA GLN A 43 12.78 6.31 -19.72
C GLN A 43 12.98 5.56 -18.39
N LYS A 44 14.07 4.80 -18.24
CA LYS A 44 14.37 4.09 -16.99
C LYS A 44 14.52 5.08 -15.82
N LEU A 45 13.91 4.74 -14.70
CA LEU A 45 14.19 5.35 -13.40
C LEU A 45 15.18 4.48 -12.63
N ASP A 46 16.15 5.09 -11.95
CA ASP A 46 17.25 4.37 -11.30
C ASP A 46 17.16 4.46 -9.77
N PHE A 47 16.53 3.45 -9.16
CA PHE A 47 16.36 3.31 -7.73
C PHE A 47 16.05 1.85 -7.36
N PRO A 48 16.30 1.40 -6.11
CA PRO A 48 16.10 0.01 -5.72
C PRO A 48 14.63 -0.29 -5.41
N PHE A 49 13.82 -0.61 -6.42
CA PHE A 49 12.40 -0.92 -6.21
C PHE A 49 12.19 -2.20 -5.38
N LEU A 50 11.47 -2.07 -4.27
CA LEU A 50 11.09 -3.14 -3.34
C LEU A 50 9.69 -3.68 -3.64
N GLY A 51 8.78 -2.83 -4.15
CA GLY A 51 7.38 -3.18 -4.35
C GLY A 51 6.45 -2.57 -3.30
N HIS A 52 5.14 -2.75 -3.51
CA HIS A 52 4.11 -2.19 -2.63
C HIS A 52 3.71 -3.16 -1.52
N GLY A 53 3.22 -2.61 -0.42
CA GLY A 53 2.99 -3.31 0.82
C GLY A 53 1.76 -2.82 1.58
N VAL A 54 1.60 -3.34 2.78
CA VAL A 54 0.52 -3.00 3.70
C VAL A 54 1.08 -2.93 5.11
N GLN A 55 0.46 -2.10 5.96
CA GLN A 55 0.66 -2.22 7.38
C GLN A 55 -0.22 -3.34 7.95
N TRP A 56 0.39 -4.22 8.73
CA TRP A 56 -0.28 -5.32 9.40
C TRP A 56 0.23 -5.46 10.82
N SER A 57 -0.68 -5.40 11.78
CA SER A 57 -0.40 -5.56 13.20
C SER A 57 -1.00 -6.85 13.73
N ALA A 58 -0.44 -7.38 14.81
CA ALA A 58 -0.89 -8.64 15.41
C ALA A 58 -2.19 -8.52 16.26
N TYR A 59 -3.08 -7.58 15.89
CA TYR A 59 -4.39 -7.33 16.52
C TYR A 59 -4.31 -7.16 18.05
N PRO A 60 -3.60 -6.13 18.57
CA PRO A 60 -3.28 -5.97 20.00
C PRO A 60 -4.50 -5.97 20.94
N HIS A 61 -5.68 -5.59 20.44
CA HIS A 61 -6.91 -5.58 21.24
C HIS A 61 -7.66 -6.93 21.25
N ALA A 62 -7.22 -7.91 20.46
CA ALA A 62 -7.98 -9.11 20.14
C ALA A 62 -7.16 -10.42 20.20
N ASP A 63 -5.93 -10.37 20.69
CA ASP A 63 -4.93 -11.42 20.51
C ASP A 63 -4.63 -12.25 21.77
N ALA A 64 -5.18 -11.86 22.92
CA ALA A 64 -5.06 -12.55 24.20
C ALA A 64 -6.39 -12.56 24.98
N PRO A 65 -6.60 -13.53 25.90
CA PRO A 65 -7.82 -13.61 26.71
C PRO A 65 -8.11 -12.36 27.55
N ASP A 66 -7.07 -11.63 27.95
CA ASP A 66 -7.10 -10.42 28.76
C ASP A 66 -6.93 -9.11 27.96
N ALA A 67 -6.79 -9.20 26.63
CA ALA A 67 -6.87 -8.03 25.75
C ALA A 67 -8.26 -7.36 25.82
N GLU A 68 -8.38 -6.10 25.40
CA GLU A 68 -9.61 -5.30 25.59
C GLU A 68 -10.87 -5.94 24.96
N TRP A 69 -10.71 -6.68 23.86
CA TRP A 69 -11.78 -7.40 23.20
C TRP A 69 -11.77 -8.91 23.49
N GLY A 70 -10.77 -9.40 24.22
CA GLY A 70 -10.48 -10.81 24.44
C GLY A 70 -9.89 -11.49 23.21
N ALA A 71 -9.70 -12.81 23.28
CA ALA A 71 -9.08 -13.60 22.21
C ALA A 71 -10.04 -13.82 21.01
N LEU A 72 -10.37 -12.76 20.28
CA LEU A 72 -11.29 -12.82 19.14
C LEU A 72 -10.63 -13.30 17.85
N MET A 73 -9.30 -13.22 17.75
CA MET A 73 -8.54 -13.74 16.61
C MET A 73 -8.39 -15.27 16.67
N THR A 74 -9.46 -15.97 16.29
CA THR A 74 -9.50 -17.44 16.23
C THR A 74 -8.61 -18.01 15.11
N PRO A 75 -8.25 -19.30 15.16
CA PRO A 75 -7.50 -19.94 14.07
C PRO A 75 -8.13 -19.74 12.69
N GLU A 76 -9.47 -19.82 12.58
CA GLU A 76 -10.19 -19.66 11.31
C GLU A 76 -10.06 -18.23 10.75
N LYS A 77 -10.00 -17.22 11.61
CA LYS A 77 -9.79 -15.82 11.19
C LYS A 77 -8.36 -15.58 10.73
N TRP A 78 -7.38 -16.20 11.41
CA TRP A 78 -6.00 -16.18 10.93
C TRP A 78 -5.86 -16.84 9.56
N GLU A 79 -6.47 -18.00 9.35
CA GLU A 79 -6.44 -18.67 8.03
C GLU A 79 -7.11 -17.81 6.95
N LEU A 80 -8.29 -17.25 7.22
CA LEU A 80 -8.96 -16.34 6.27
C LEU A 80 -8.10 -15.11 5.95
N LEU A 81 -7.41 -14.56 6.95
CA LEU A 81 -6.49 -13.44 6.75
C LEU A 81 -5.29 -13.85 5.87
N TYR A 82 -4.71 -15.02 6.09
CA TYR A 82 -3.64 -15.55 5.26
C TYR A 82 -4.08 -15.78 3.83
N GLU A 83 -5.28 -16.33 3.60
CA GLU A 83 -5.86 -16.49 2.26
C GLU A 83 -5.99 -15.14 1.55
N ARG A 84 -6.44 -14.09 2.24
CA ARG A 84 -6.55 -12.74 1.68
C ARG A 84 -5.19 -12.13 1.38
N LEU A 85 -4.22 -12.30 2.29
CA LEU A 85 -2.86 -11.84 2.07
C LEU A 85 -2.18 -12.59 0.92
N ASP A 86 -2.52 -13.86 0.68
CA ASP A 86 -2.02 -14.63 -0.48
C ASP A 86 -2.53 -14.05 -1.80
N TYR A 87 -3.78 -13.54 -1.82
CA TYR A 87 -4.28 -12.78 -2.95
C TYR A 87 -3.59 -11.43 -3.12
N ILE A 88 -3.37 -10.67 -2.04
CA ILE A 88 -2.71 -9.35 -2.13
C ILE A 88 -1.24 -9.53 -2.53
N ASN A 89 -0.55 -10.48 -1.92
CA ASN A 89 0.87 -10.78 -2.07
C ASN A 89 1.76 -9.53 -1.87
N PRO A 90 1.69 -8.88 -0.69
CA PRO A 90 2.44 -7.66 -0.40
C PRO A 90 3.95 -7.93 -0.46
N ARG A 91 4.72 -6.95 -0.95
CA ARG A 91 6.17 -7.05 -1.15
C ARG A 91 7.01 -6.53 0.01
N ILE A 92 6.35 -5.87 0.94
CA ILE A 92 6.89 -5.43 2.22
C ILE A 92 5.71 -5.33 3.18
N ILE A 93 5.92 -5.65 4.45
CA ILE A 93 4.90 -5.46 5.49
C ILE A 93 5.49 -4.59 6.59
N ARG A 94 4.77 -3.53 6.96
CA ARG A 94 5.08 -2.72 8.15
C ARG A 94 4.33 -3.30 9.34
N VAL A 95 5.03 -3.54 10.43
CA VAL A 95 4.46 -4.08 11.67
C VAL A 95 4.85 -3.16 12.81
N MET A 96 3.85 -2.61 13.49
CA MET A 96 4.04 -1.70 14.61
C MET A 96 3.41 -2.29 15.88
N ASP A 97 4.24 -2.46 16.90
CA ASP A 97 3.84 -2.91 18.22
C ASP A 97 4.08 -1.81 19.27
N VAL A 98 3.82 -2.11 20.54
CA VAL A 98 4.41 -1.39 21.69
C VAL A 98 4.88 -2.42 22.68
N ALA A 99 6.00 -2.14 23.36
CA ALA A 99 6.55 -3.04 24.36
C ALA A 99 5.52 -3.51 25.40
N SER A 100 4.65 -2.61 25.89
CA SER A 100 3.62 -2.90 26.89
C SER A 100 2.51 -3.84 26.41
N TRP A 101 2.29 -3.95 25.10
CA TRP A 101 1.34 -4.90 24.51
C TRP A 101 1.92 -6.30 24.35
N ARG A 102 3.23 -6.46 24.45
CA ARG A 102 3.92 -7.67 23.98
C ARG A 102 4.77 -8.28 25.07
N TYR A 103 5.83 -7.57 25.45
CA TYR A 103 6.96 -8.18 26.13
C TYR A 103 7.38 -7.48 27.43
N TYR A 104 6.87 -6.28 27.72
CA TYR A 104 7.25 -5.49 28.89
C TYR A 104 6.26 -5.65 30.06
N GLN A 105 6.74 -6.10 31.22
CA GLN A 105 5.91 -6.35 32.42
C GLN A 105 6.13 -5.33 33.55
N GLY A 106 6.73 -4.18 33.24
CA GLY A 106 7.05 -3.14 34.23
C GLY A 106 8.46 -3.25 34.80
N LEU A 107 8.74 -2.43 35.82
CA LEU A 107 10.04 -2.36 36.46
C LEU A 107 10.10 -3.20 37.74
N ASN A 108 11.22 -3.86 37.98
CA ASN A 108 11.50 -4.47 39.27
C ASN A 108 11.83 -3.40 40.35
N LYS A 109 12.07 -3.85 41.59
CA LYS A 109 12.39 -2.96 42.72
C LYS A 109 13.68 -2.14 42.53
N GLN A 110 14.54 -2.53 41.60
CA GLN A 110 15.78 -1.85 41.24
C GLN A 110 15.63 -0.92 40.02
N GLY A 111 14.40 -0.75 39.51
CA GLY A 111 14.12 0.10 38.35
C GLY A 111 14.54 -0.50 37.01
N GLN A 112 14.81 -1.81 36.95
CA GLN A 112 15.17 -2.52 35.72
C GLN A 112 13.94 -3.12 35.05
N PRO A 113 13.81 -3.04 33.71
CA PRO A 113 12.71 -3.65 32.99
C PRO A 113 12.61 -5.16 33.19
N GLN A 114 11.40 -5.66 33.36
CA GLN A 114 11.09 -7.08 33.37
C GLN A 114 10.46 -7.45 32.03
N LEU A 115 11.06 -8.42 31.33
CA LEU A 115 10.62 -8.85 30.00
C LEU A 115 10.09 -10.27 30.02
N ASN A 116 9.04 -10.54 29.22
CA ASN A 116 8.49 -11.88 29.03
C ASN A 116 8.29 -12.21 27.55
N PHE A 117 9.13 -13.12 27.07
CA PHE A 117 9.12 -13.88 25.81
C PHE A 117 7.85 -14.69 25.46
N ASP A 118 7.16 -15.18 26.49
CA ASP A 118 6.22 -16.30 26.39
C ASP A 118 4.82 -15.88 26.84
N THR A 119 4.26 -14.93 26.12
CA THR A 119 2.90 -14.41 26.32
C THR A 119 1.99 -14.80 25.15
N PRO A 120 0.66 -14.92 25.36
CA PRO A 120 -0.30 -15.09 24.25
C PRO A 120 -0.16 -14.04 23.13
N GLU A 121 0.09 -12.79 23.51
CA GLU A 121 0.27 -11.61 22.66
C GLU A 121 1.45 -11.80 21.70
N ILE A 122 2.61 -12.20 22.22
CA ILE A 122 3.79 -12.49 21.40
C ILE A 122 3.56 -13.70 20.48
N LYS A 123 2.79 -14.70 20.92
CA LYS A 123 2.43 -15.85 20.06
C LYS A 123 1.55 -15.43 18.89
N SER A 124 0.74 -14.39 19.03
CA SER A 124 -0.01 -13.79 17.93
C SER A 124 0.91 -13.03 16.96
N LEU A 125 1.95 -12.35 17.46
CA LEU A 125 3.00 -11.82 16.57
C LEU A 125 3.74 -12.94 15.82
N TYR A 126 4.03 -14.08 16.45
CA TYR A 126 4.67 -15.20 15.75
C TYR A 126 3.85 -15.69 14.57
N LYS A 127 2.52 -15.74 14.68
CA LYS A 127 1.63 -16.08 13.57
C LYS A 127 1.79 -15.13 12.38
N LEU A 128 1.99 -13.84 12.64
CA LEU A 128 2.26 -12.83 11.62
C LEU A 128 3.64 -13.05 11.00
N LEU A 129 4.68 -13.16 11.83
CA LEU A 129 6.06 -13.30 11.36
C LEU A 129 6.31 -14.64 10.66
N ASP A 130 5.65 -15.72 11.08
CA ASP A 130 5.66 -17.03 10.40
C ASP A 130 5.11 -16.90 8.97
N TYR A 131 4.03 -16.13 8.79
CA TYR A 131 3.46 -15.85 7.47
C TYR A 131 4.47 -15.13 6.57
N CYS A 132 5.07 -14.05 7.08
CA CYS A 132 6.08 -13.26 6.37
C CYS A 132 7.33 -14.09 6.04
N GLN A 133 7.86 -14.83 7.02
CA GLN A 133 9.06 -15.65 6.88
C GLN A 133 8.87 -16.76 5.85
N LYS A 134 7.71 -17.43 5.83
CA LYS A 134 7.41 -18.50 4.87
C LYS A 134 7.33 -18.01 3.43
N ARG A 135 7.05 -16.72 3.23
CA ARG A 135 6.83 -16.08 1.92
C ARG A 135 7.96 -15.13 1.51
N ASP A 136 9.05 -15.11 2.29
CA ASP A 136 10.19 -14.22 2.08
C ASP A 136 9.77 -12.74 1.95
N ILE A 137 8.77 -12.31 2.73
CA ILE A 137 8.28 -10.93 2.74
C ILE A 137 9.13 -10.13 3.74
N PRO A 138 9.87 -9.10 3.28
CA PRO A 138 10.58 -8.19 4.18
C PRO A 138 9.63 -7.48 5.15
N VAL A 139 10.05 -7.39 6.40
CA VAL A 139 9.32 -6.70 7.47
C VAL A 139 10.08 -5.45 7.87
N LEU A 140 9.37 -4.31 7.79
CA LEU A 140 9.70 -3.07 8.49
C LEU A 140 9.03 -3.15 9.86
N PHE A 141 9.79 -3.53 10.87
CA PHE A 141 9.32 -3.73 12.23
C PHE A 141 9.55 -2.46 13.06
N GLY A 142 8.72 -2.16 14.04
CA GLY A 142 8.94 -1.01 14.89
C GLY A 142 7.96 -0.89 16.04
N GLU A 143 8.11 0.19 16.80
CA GLU A 143 7.21 0.51 17.90
C GLU A 143 6.54 1.87 17.71
N TRP A 144 5.26 1.98 18.11
CA TRP A 144 4.53 3.25 18.04
C TRP A 144 5.20 4.35 18.89
N GLY A 145 5.84 3.96 19.98
CA GLY A 145 6.66 4.84 20.80
C GLY A 145 7.13 4.16 22.07
N ALA A 146 7.78 4.94 22.94
CA ALA A 146 8.28 4.42 24.21
C ALA A 146 7.14 3.80 25.06
N PRO A 147 7.43 2.82 25.92
CA PRO A 147 6.40 2.03 26.61
C PRO A 147 5.40 2.84 27.46
N GLY A 148 5.77 4.05 27.88
CA GLY A 148 4.90 4.99 28.61
C GLY A 148 3.89 5.76 27.75
N LEU A 149 3.97 5.72 26.42
CA LEU A 149 3.18 6.56 25.50
C LEU A 149 1.67 6.56 25.80
N TRP A 150 1.12 5.38 26.09
CA TRP A 150 -0.32 5.20 26.33
C TRP A 150 -0.60 4.69 27.74
N ASN A 151 0.22 5.02 28.74
CA ASN A 151 0.20 4.35 30.04
C ASN A 151 -1.24 4.12 30.60
N LEU A 152 -1.70 2.87 30.49
CA LEU A 152 -3.00 2.40 31.00
C LEU A 152 -2.93 2.05 32.49
N ASN A 153 -1.72 1.88 33.04
CA ASN A 153 -1.47 1.47 34.42
C ASN A 153 -0.48 2.40 35.13
N ASN A 154 -1.03 3.45 35.74
CA ASN A 154 -0.31 4.46 36.53
C ASN A 154 0.51 3.89 37.72
N ALA A 155 0.44 2.59 38.02
CA ALA A 155 1.23 1.94 39.06
C ALA A 155 2.63 1.51 38.60
N ILE A 156 2.92 1.51 37.28
CA ILE A 156 4.22 1.13 36.73
C ILE A 156 5.05 2.41 36.50
N PRO A 157 6.29 2.53 37.01
CA PRO A 157 7.14 3.69 36.74
C PRO A 157 7.54 3.73 35.26
N GLU A 158 7.49 4.91 34.65
CA GLU A 158 7.41 5.03 33.20
C GLU A 158 8.77 5.08 32.47
N ILE A 159 8.73 4.63 31.22
CA ILE A 159 9.78 4.78 30.21
C ILE A 159 9.13 5.55 29.06
N GLU A 160 9.22 6.88 29.11
CA GLU A 160 8.47 7.78 28.22
C GLU A 160 9.33 8.30 27.06
N ARG A 161 10.65 8.24 27.20
CA ARG A 161 11.59 8.94 26.32
C ARG A 161 12.18 8.01 25.27
N ALA A 162 12.29 8.49 24.03
CA ALA A 162 12.93 7.74 22.95
C ALA A 162 14.45 7.54 23.14
N ASP A 163 15.10 8.37 23.96
CA ASP A 163 16.52 8.27 24.32
C ASP A 163 16.75 7.64 25.70
N ASP A 164 15.76 6.91 26.24
CA ASP A 164 15.93 6.16 27.49
C ASP A 164 16.75 4.88 27.23
N PRO A 165 17.93 4.71 27.84
CA PRO A 165 18.78 3.54 27.61
C PRO A 165 18.10 2.22 28.02
N ARG A 166 17.13 2.25 28.94
CA ARG A 166 16.36 1.06 29.33
C ARG A 166 15.51 0.57 28.16
N TRP A 167 14.86 1.47 27.43
CA TRP A 167 14.07 1.10 26.25
C TRP A 167 14.96 0.58 25.12
N ILE A 168 16.10 1.23 24.87
CA ILE A 168 17.05 0.75 23.86
C ILE A 168 17.49 -0.69 24.16
N GLN A 169 17.82 -1.00 25.42
CA GLN A 169 18.18 -2.37 25.81
C GLN A 169 17.02 -3.36 25.70
N MET A 170 15.80 -2.91 25.99
CA MET A 170 14.59 -3.70 25.79
C MET A 170 14.38 -4.08 24.32
N ILE A 171 14.53 -3.11 23.41
CA ILE A 171 14.44 -3.33 21.96
C ILE A 171 15.49 -4.35 21.51
N ILE A 172 16.74 -4.21 21.95
CA ILE A 172 17.81 -5.17 21.59
C ILE A 172 17.47 -6.58 22.08
N ALA A 173 17.02 -6.74 23.32
CA ALA A 173 16.63 -8.04 23.85
C ALA A 173 15.43 -8.64 23.07
N TYR A 174 14.50 -7.80 22.64
CA TYR A 174 13.35 -8.24 21.86
C TYR A 174 13.75 -8.69 20.45
N LEU A 175 14.58 -7.91 19.77
CA LEU A 175 15.11 -8.26 18.44
C LEU A 175 16.00 -9.50 18.48
N ASP A 176 16.84 -9.66 19.51
CA ASP A 176 17.63 -10.88 19.73
C ASP A 176 16.72 -12.11 19.85
N HIS A 177 15.64 -11.99 20.61
CA HIS A 177 14.66 -13.06 20.74
C HIS A 177 13.99 -13.39 19.39
N LEU A 178 13.50 -12.38 18.66
CA LEU A 178 12.80 -12.61 17.38
C LEU A 178 13.75 -13.13 16.27
N ILE A 179 14.96 -12.59 16.16
CA ILE A 179 15.86 -12.88 15.04
C ILE A 179 16.75 -14.07 15.36
N ASN A 180 17.47 -14.06 16.48
CA ASN A 180 18.47 -15.08 16.79
C ASN A 180 17.84 -16.32 17.45
N VAL A 181 16.91 -16.13 18.40
CA VAL A 181 16.28 -17.26 19.11
C VAL A 181 15.17 -17.89 18.27
N LYS A 182 14.30 -17.07 17.66
CA LYS A 182 13.15 -17.55 16.87
C LYS A 182 13.46 -17.73 15.39
N GLY A 183 14.49 -17.07 14.84
CA GLY A 183 14.94 -17.26 13.46
C GLY A 183 14.23 -16.39 12.41
N TYR A 184 13.57 -15.29 12.80
CA TYR A 184 12.82 -14.43 11.88
C TYR A 184 13.74 -13.51 11.05
N THR A 185 14.37 -14.07 10.04
CA THR A 185 15.19 -13.35 9.04
C THR A 185 14.38 -12.41 8.14
N CYS A 186 13.04 -12.53 8.13
CA CYS A 186 12.17 -11.59 7.44
C CYS A 186 12.20 -10.17 8.04
N ILE A 187 12.58 -10.02 9.32
CA ILE A 187 12.76 -8.70 9.96
C ILE A 187 14.06 -8.08 9.44
N GLN A 188 13.93 -7.12 8.52
CA GLN A 188 15.09 -6.51 7.84
C GLN A 188 15.32 -5.05 8.25
N TYR A 189 14.27 -4.38 8.72
CA TYR A 189 14.34 -2.97 9.11
C TYR A 189 13.68 -2.75 10.47
N TYR A 190 14.26 -1.84 11.27
CA TYR A 190 13.68 -1.41 12.55
C TYR A 190 13.41 0.10 12.59
N ASN A 191 12.20 0.46 12.96
CA ASN A 191 11.75 1.82 13.21
C ASN A 191 11.67 2.07 14.73
N LEU A 192 12.30 3.14 15.21
CA LEU A 192 12.36 3.46 16.64
C LEU A 192 11.02 4.02 17.19
N VAL A 193 10.43 5.00 16.52
CA VAL A 193 9.21 5.70 16.94
C VAL A 193 8.41 6.06 15.70
N ASN A 194 7.13 5.73 15.71
CA ASN A 194 6.15 6.18 14.73
C ASN A 194 5.94 7.70 14.79
N GLU A 195 5.95 8.37 13.64
CA GLU A 195 5.58 9.79 13.50
C GLU A 195 6.21 10.71 14.55
N PRO A 196 7.54 10.67 14.74
CA PRO A 196 8.20 11.31 15.87
C PRO A 196 8.09 12.85 15.86
N ASN A 197 7.66 13.44 14.73
CA ASN A 197 7.38 14.87 14.61
C ASN A 197 6.04 15.29 15.20
N GLY A 198 5.13 14.36 15.53
CA GLY A 198 3.78 14.58 16.05
C GLY A 198 3.73 14.88 17.56
N TYR A 199 2.72 15.63 18.01
CA TYR A 199 2.45 15.81 19.46
C TYR A 199 1.94 14.53 20.13
N TRP A 200 1.46 13.59 19.32
CA TRP A 200 0.92 12.31 19.74
C TRP A 200 1.99 11.22 19.85
N ALA A 201 3.23 11.51 19.46
CA ALA A 201 4.34 10.59 19.59
C ALA A 201 5.01 10.73 20.96
N SER A 202 5.71 9.68 21.41
CA SER A 202 6.49 9.71 22.66
C SER A 202 7.60 10.77 22.68
N THR A 203 7.95 11.32 21.52
CA THR A 203 8.91 12.41 21.35
C THR A 203 8.29 13.80 21.39
N ASP A 204 6.97 13.94 21.26
CA ASP A 204 6.27 15.24 21.19
C ASP A 204 6.95 16.24 20.22
N GLY A 205 7.42 15.75 19.06
CA GLY A 205 8.15 16.58 18.10
C GLY A 205 9.59 16.99 18.49
N ASP A 206 10.19 16.40 19.52
CA ASP A 206 11.59 16.63 19.92
C ASP A 206 12.57 15.83 19.03
N TRP A 207 13.11 16.53 18.03
CA TRP A 207 14.12 15.99 17.11
C TRP A 207 15.41 15.55 17.79
N GLU A 208 15.92 16.30 18.78
CA GLU A 208 17.21 15.98 19.40
C GLU A 208 17.08 14.74 20.30
N GLN A 209 15.94 14.60 20.99
CA GLN A 209 15.61 13.36 21.70
C GLN A 209 15.54 12.17 20.73
N TRP A 210 14.76 12.28 19.65
CA TRP A 210 14.61 11.20 18.68
C TRP A 210 15.96 10.82 18.06
N LYS A 211 16.73 11.80 17.59
CA LYS A 211 18.06 11.62 16.99
C LYS A 211 19.01 10.90 17.93
N LYS A 212 19.04 11.30 19.21
CA LYS A 212 19.89 10.65 20.22
C LYS A 212 19.46 9.21 20.48
N GLY A 213 18.16 8.94 20.62
CA GLY A 213 17.63 7.58 20.74
C GLY A 213 17.99 6.71 19.53
N TYR A 214 17.86 7.25 18.32
CA TYR A 214 18.20 6.57 17.07
C TYR A 214 19.69 6.21 17.00
N GLN A 215 20.58 7.12 17.41
CA GLN A 215 22.02 6.86 17.50
C GLN A 215 22.35 5.81 18.57
N MET A 216 21.72 5.89 19.75
CA MET A 216 21.88 4.90 20.80
C MET A 216 21.44 3.50 20.36
N LEU A 217 20.32 3.40 19.63
CA LEU A 217 19.85 2.14 19.07
C LEU A 217 20.82 1.59 18.03
N PHE A 218 21.31 2.44 17.12
CA PHE A 218 22.31 2.04 16.13
C PHE A 218 23.56 1.48 16.81
N ASP A 219 24.12 2.19 17.79
CA ASP A 219 25.32 1.76 18.51
C ASP A 219 25.09 0.44 19.25
N ALA A 220 23.90 0.24 19.84
CA ALA A 220 23.54 -0.99 20.52
C ALA A 220 23.35 -2.18 19.55
N LEU A 221 22.83 -1.93 18.34
CA LEU A 221 22.81 -2.93 17.26
C LEU A 221 24.22 -3.30 16.82
N GLN A 222 25.10 -2.32 16.58
CA GLN A 222 26.50 -2.56 16.21
C GLN A 222 27.30 -3.33 17.27
N ALA A 223 26.94 -3.17 18.54
CA ALA A 223 27.54 -3.90 19.65
C ALA A 223 26.99 -5.32 19.85
N SER A 224 25.92 -5.70 19.15
CA SER A 224 25.32 -7.03 19.18
C SER A 224 25.58 -7.78 17.86
N ASP A 225 25.17 -9.05 17.79
CA ASP A 225 25.22 -9.85 16.57
C ASP A 225 24.06 -9.54 15.59
N LEU A 226 23.15 -8.63 15.96
CA LEU A 226 22.01 -8.22 15.16
C LEU A 226 22.39 -7.34 13.96
N ALA A 227 23.51 -6.61 14.03
CA ALA A 227 23.94 -5.67 12.99
C ALA A 227 24.06 -6.27 11.58
N GLN A 228 24.25 -7.58 11.47
CA GLN A 228 24.33 -8.27 10.17
C GLN A 228 22.96 -8.66 9.60
N HIS A 229 21.89 -8.57 10.39
CA HIS A 229 20.55 -9.03 10.06
C HIS A 229 19.57 -7.89 9.83
N ILE A 230 19.74 -6.77 10.54
CA ILE A 230 18.76 -5.68 10.57
C ILE A 230 19.43 -4.31 10.40
N ALA A 231 18.75 -3.41 9.69
CA ALA A 231 19.15 -2.00 9.58
C ALA A 231 18.07 -1.08 10.17
N LEU A 232 18.42 0.15 10.51
CA LEU A 232 17.42 1.11 10.97
C LEU A 232 16.67 1.77 9.80
N ALA A 233 15.39 2.04 10.01
CA ALA A 233 14.52 2.82 9.15
C ALA A 233 14.13 4.14 9.82
N GLY A 234 14.02 5.22 9.05
CA GLY A 234 13.59 6.52 9.58
C GLY A 234 13.49 7.64 8.54
N PRO A 235 12.94 8.81 8.94
CA PRO A 235 12.44 9.12 10.28
C PRO A 235 10.98 8.74 10.54
N ASP A 236 10.26 8.22 9.57
CA ASP A 236 8.83 7.88 9.69
C ASP A 236 7.92 9.07 10.05
N ALA A 237 8.37 10.28 9.70
CA ALA A 237 7.67 11.51 10.04
C ALA A 237 6.44 11.75 9.15
N VAL A 238 5.40 12.41 9.68
CA VAL A 238 4.31 12.95 8.84
C VAL A 238 4.76 14.22 8.15
N THR A 239 5.19 14.13 6.90
CA THR A 239 5.81 15.27 6.18
C THR A 239 4.86 16.43 5.89
N GLN A 240 3.55 16.21 6.03
CA GLN A 240 2.50 17.21 5.78
C GLN A 240 2.05 17.95 7.05
N TRP A 241 2.62 17.63 8.22
CA TRP A 241 2.16 18.17 9.50
C TRP A 241 3.32 18.77 10.31
N ASN A 242 3.23 20.07 10.61
CA ASN A 242 4.21 20.76 11.44
C ASN A 242 3.74 20.79 12.90
N HIS A 243 4.66 20.50 13.82
CA HIS A 243 4.40 20.66 15.25
C HIS A 243 3.99 22.10 15.59
N PRO A 244 2.96 22.32 16.42
CA PRO A 244 2.50 23.67 16.76
C PRO A 244 3.54 24.47 17.57
N THR A 245 4.33 23.78 18.39
CA THR A 245 5.27 24.41 19.33
C THR A 245 6.75 24.10 19.05
N ASN A 246 7.05 23.00 18.34
CA ASN A 246 8.44 22.62 18.06
C ASN A 246 8.92 23.27 16.76
N PRO A 247 10.15 23.80 16.73
CA PRO A 247 10.59 24.66 15.63
C PRO A 247 10.89 23.89 14.33
N LYS A 248 11.27 22.61 14.42
CA LYS A 248 11.66 21.80 13.27
C LYS A 248 10.46 21.50 12.38
N LYS A 249 10.57 21.80 11.08
CA LYS A 249 9.48 21.56 10.13
C LYS A 249 9.43 20.09 9.73
N ALA A 250 8.24 19.65 9.32
CA ALA A 250 7.96 18.26 8.99
C ALA A 250 8.94 17.66 7.98
N HIS A 251 9.18 18.36 6.85
CA HIS A 251 10.15 17.93 5.84
C HIS A 251 11.59 17.92 6.34
N ASP A 252 11.94 18.79 7.29
CA ASP A 252 13.29 18.87 7.84
C ASP A 252 13.65 17.63 8.64
N TRP A 253 12.69 16.87 9.16
CA TRP A 253 12.96 15.56 9.76
C TRP A 253 13.64 14.64 8.74
N VAL A 254 13.09 14.54 7.53
CA VAL A 254 13.64 13.71 6.45
C VAL A 254 15.00 14.21 6.01
N TYR A 255 15.12 15.53 5.74
CA TYR A 255 16.41 16.10 5.31
C TYR A 255 17.50 15.99 6.39
N SER A 256 17.13 16.10 7.66
CA SER A 256 18.06 15.97 8.76
C SER A 256 18.47 14.51 8.99
N THR A 257 17.57 13.54 8.78
CA THR A 257 17.97 12.12 8.79
C THR A 257 18.99 11.83 7.69
N ILE A 258 18.80 12.37 6.48
CA ILE A 258 19.76 12.20 5.38
C ILE A 258 21.11 12.87 5.71
N THR A 259 21.11 14.07 6.29
CA THR A 259 22.35 14.83 6.52
C THR A 259 23.11 14.38 7.77
N ASP A 260 22.40 14.07 8.85
CA ASP A 260 22.99 13.75 10.16
C ASP A 260 23.12 12.25 10.42
N LEU A 261 22.28 11.41 9.81
CA LEU A 261 22.07 10.02 10.20
C LEU A 261 22.16 9.01 9.04
N ASP A 262 22.57 9.44 7.84
CA ASP A 262 22.69 8.53 6.68
C ASP A 262 23.49 7.27 7.03
N LYS A 263 24.61 7.37 7.74
CA LYS A 263 25.41 6.19 8.12
C LYS A 263 24.65 5.16 8.96
N GLN A 264 23.67 5.61 9.74
CA GLN A 264 22.86 4.77 10.62
C GLN A 264 21.61 4.23 9.92
N THR A 265 21.11 4.93 8.91
CA THR A 265 19.87 4.60 8.21
C THR A 265 20.13 3.65 7.04
N GLY A 266 19.46 2.50 7.04
CA GLY A 266 19.46 1.52 5.94
C GLY A 266 18.28 1.65 4.98
N LEU A 267 17.16 2.21 5.45
CA LEU A 267 15.97 2.49 4.65
C LEU A 267 15.38 3.83 5.09
N TYR A 268 15.05 4.69 4.14
CA TYR A 268 14.34 5.93 4.44
C TYR A 268 12.83 5.69 4.39
N ASP A 269 12.11 6.27 5.33
CA ASP A 269 10.65 6.27 5.34
C ASP A 269 10.06 7.58 5.85
N PHE A 270 8.84 7.85 5.42
CA PHE A 270 7.97 8.87 6.01
C PHE A 270 6.51 8.60 5.62
N HIS A 271 5.60 9.29 6.31
CA HIS A 271 4.17 9.15 6.12
C HIS A 271 3.58 10.28 5.28
N ILE A 272 2.54 9.92 4.51
CA ILE A 272 1.70 10.86 3.77
C ILE A 272 0.24 10.43 3.87
N TYR A 273 -0.60 11.40 4.24
CA TYR A 273 -2.04 11.26 4.13
C TYR A 273 -2.53 12.27 3.09
N ALA A 274 -2.50 11.86 1.83
CA ALA A 274 -2.72 12.74 0.69
C ALA A 274 -4.18 13.18 0.60
N ASN A 275 -4.42 14.38 0.07
CA ASN A 275 -5.76 14.81 -0.29
C ASN A 275 -6.05 14.54 -1.78
N GLN A 276 -7.33 14.57 -2.15
CA GLN A 276 -7.77 14.29 -3.50
C GLN A 276 -7.18 15.23 -4.55
N ASP A 277 -6.93 16.50 -4.23
CA ASP A 277 -6.48 17.47 -5.22
C ASP A 277 -5.03 17.18 -5.60
N MET A 278 -4.18 16.94 -4.60
CA MET A 278 -2.77 16.56 -4.76
C MET A 278 -2.60 15.30 -5.61
N ILE A 279 -3.47 14.31 -5.42
CA ILE A 279 -3.43 13.07 -6.23
C ILE A 279 -4.01 13.30 -7.62
N ARG A 280 -5.23 13.83 -7.73
CA ARG A 280 -5.96 13.85 -9.01
C ARG A 280 -5.32 14.78 -10.05
N THR A 281 -4.66 15.84 -9.60
CA THR A 281 -3.91 16.78 -10.45
C THR A 281 -2.53 16.27 -10.88
N GLY A 282 -2.00 15.22 -10.26
CA GLY A 282 -0.63 14.76 -10.54
C GLY A 282 0.47 15.46 -9.71
N ASP A 283 0.09 16.41 -8.83
CA ASP A 283 1.03 17.19 -8.02
C ASP A 283 1.81 16.33 -7.01
N PHE A 284 1.37 15.10 -6.74
CA PHE A 284 2.04 14.22 -5.80
C PHE A 284 3.49 13.90 -6.23
N VAL A 285 3.74 13.76 -7.53
CA VAL A 285 5.11 13.56 -8.04
C VAL A 285 6.01 14.73 -7.64
N GLY A 286 5.54 15.97 -7.88
CA GLY A 286 6.30 17.17 -7.53
C GLY A 286 6.49 17.37 -6.04
N TYR A 287 5.58 16.84 -5.20
CA TYR A 287 5.76 16.82 -3.75
C TYR A 287 6.89 15.85 -3.31
N LEU A 288 7.00 14.69 -3.94
CA LEU A 288 7.98 13.66 -3.58
C LEU A 288 9.38 13.94 -4.17
N GLU A 289 9.46 14.52 -5.35
CA GLU A 289 10.70 14.77 -6.10
C GLU A 289 11.82 15.43 -5.25
N PRO A 290 11.57 16.49 -4.45
CA PRO A 290 12.60 17.11 -3.62
C PRO A 290 13.22 16.17 -2.58
N PHE A 291 12.44 15.24 -2.01
CA PHE A 291 12.97 14.22 -1.10
C PHE A 291 13.80 13.20 -1.87
N MET A 292 13.29 12.75 -3.03
CA MET A 292 13.95 11.72 -3.84
C MET A 292 15.30 12.19 -4.38
N GLN A 293 15.41 13.46 -4.77
CA GLN A 293 16.68 14.09 -5.17
C GLN A 293 17.76 14.05 -4.07
N LYS A 294 17.36 13.98 -2.79
CA LYS A 294 18.28 13.86 -1.65
C LYS A 294 18.58 12.41 -1.27
N ILE A 295 17.59 11.52 -1.44
CA ILE A 295 17.72 10.11 -1.06
C ILE A 295 18.44 9.29 -2.14
N HIS A 296 18.13 9.46 -3.43
CA HIS A 296 18.72 8.65 -4.51
C HIS A 296 20.27 8.62 -4.51
N PRO A 297 21.00 9.72 -4.21
CA PRO A 297 22.46 9.67 -4.07
C PRO A 297 22.99 8.70 -3.00
N THR A 298 22.18 8.36 -2.00
CA THR A 298 22.54 7.39 -0.94
C THR A 298 22.46 5.94 -1.42
N GLN A 299 21.78 5.68 -2.55
CA GLN A 299 21.48 4.35 -3.12
C GLN A 299 20.68 3.42 -2.19
N LYS A 300 20.09 3.97 -1.12
CA LYS A 300 19.24 3.23 -0.18
C LYS A 300 17.78 3.28 -0.61
N PRO A 301 16.98 2.26 -0.25
CA PRO A 301 15.56 2.28 -0.53
C PRO A 301 14.84 3.37 0.26
N PHE A 302 13.78 3.89 -0.36
CA PHE A 302 12.81 4.75 0.28
C PHE A 302 11.41 4.17 0.14
N VAL A 303 10.66 4.06 1.23
CA VAL A 303 9.25 3.69 1.18
C VAL A 303 8.39 4.78 1.80
N LEU A 304 7.18 4.96 1.29
CA LEU A 304 6.14 5.61 2.07
C LEU A 304 5.71 4.60 3.15
N GLY A 305 6.12 4.85 4.40
CA GLY A 305 5.91 3.98 5.56
C GLY A 305 4.43 3.81 5.89
N GLU A 306 3.66 4.86 5.64
CA GLU A 306 2.21 4.85 5.58
C GLU A 306 1.73 5.78 4.45
N LEU A 307 0.80 5.26 3.65
CA LEU A 307 0.02 6.02 2.68
C LEU A 307 -1.47 5.81 2.95
N GLY A 308 -2.20 6.92 3.10
CA GLY A 308 -3.66 6.95 3.10
C GLY A 308 -4.20 8.23 2.48
N MET A 309 -5.53 8.34 2.39
CA MET A 309 -6.19 9.57 1.92
C MET A 309 -6.92 10.31 3.05
N LYS A 310 -6.56 11.58 3.26
CA LYS A 310 -7.31 12.54 4.08
C LYS A 310 -7.89 13.62 3.17
N TYR A 311 -9.15 13.43 2.80
CA TYR A 311 -9.88 14.32 1.91
C TYR A 311 -10.15 15.69 2.53
N THR A 312 -10.33 16.71 1.70
CA THR A 312 -10.59 18.10 2.11
C THR A 312 -11.92 18.63 1.56
N GLY A 313 -12.35 19.79 2.05
CA GLY A 313 -13.57 20.46 1.59
C GLY A 313 -14.84 19.62 1.78
N LYS A 314 -15.71 19.55 0.77
CA LYS A 314 -16.97 18.79 0.88
C LYS A 314 -16.78 17.30 1.15
N LEU A 315 -15.66 16.72 0.69
CA LEU A 315 -15.36 15.32 0.95
C LEU A 315 -14.93 15.12 2.40
N PHE A 316 -14.23 16.08 3.00
CA PHE A 316 -13.97 16.05 4.45
C PHE A 316 -15.28 16.05 5.25
N ASP A 317 -16.20 16.96 4.95
CA ASP A 317 -17.49 17.06 5.67
C ASP A 317 -18.30 15.77 5.53
N GLU A 318 -18.35 15.19 4.32
CA GLU A 318 -19.05 13.93 4.07
C GLU A 318 -18.36 12.73 4.76
N ASN A 319 -17.02 12.67 4.76
CA ASN A 319 -16.28 11.62 5.47
C ASN A 319 -16.61 11.65 6.95
N LYS A 320 -16.53 12.84 7.57
CA LYS A 320 -16.82 13.04 8.98
C LYS A 320 -18.25 12.62 9.31
N LYS A 321 -19.23 13.10 8.53
CA LYS A 321 -20.63 12.72 8.70
C LYS A 321 -20.83 11.21 8.66
N ARG A 322 -20.23 10.50 7.71
CA ARG A 322 -20.32 9.03 7.63
C ARG A 322 -19.67 8.34 8.82
N GLY A 323 -18.55 8.87 9.31
CA GLY A 323 -17.89 8.36 10.50
C GLY A 323 -18.77 8.52 11.73
N GLU A 324 -19.44 9.67 11.88
CA GLU A 324 -20.39 9.94 12.97
C GLU A 324 -21.67 9.07 12.88
N GLU A 325 -22.07 8.67 11.67
CA GLU A 325 -23.21 7.78 11.44
C GLU A 325 -22.89 6.29 11.68
N ASP A 326 -21.61 5.90 11.60
CA ASP A 326 -21.16 4.53 11.86
C ASP A 326 -20.94 4.32 13.37
N PRO A 327 -21.65 3.37 14.02
CA PRO A 327 -21.58 3.18 15.47
C PRO A 327 -20.23 2.63 15.97
N HIS A 328 -19.36 2.18 15.06
CA HIS A 328 -18.07 1.57 15.38
C HIS A 328 -16.86 2.37 14.90
N ALA A 329 -17.04 3.32 13.98
CA ALA A 329 -15.94 4.11 13.44
C ALA A 329 -15.49 5.20 14.41
N GLY A 330 -14.18 5.45 14.48
CA GLY A 330 -13.63 6.67 15.04
C GLY A 330 -13.69 7.79 14.01
N PRO A 331 -14.62 8.76 14.11
CA PRO A 331 -14.93 9.71 13.03
C PRO A 331 -13.75 10.63 12.67
N ASP A 332 -12.87 10.91 13.63
CA ASP A 332 -11.74 11.81 13.45
C ASP A 332 -10.47 11.12 12.89
N ASP A 333 -10.42 9.78 12.88
CA ASP A 333 -9.30 9.00 12.36
C ASP A 333 -9.77 7.78 11.54
N SER A 334 -10.70 8.03 10.62
CA SER A 334 -11.23 7.06 9.66
C SER A 334 -11.33 7.66 8.27
N SER A 335 -11.18 6.82 7.24
CA SER A 335 -11.45 7.20 5.85
C SER A 335 -12.64 6.40 5.33
N MET A 336 -13.85 6.91 5.56
CA MET A 336 -15.11 6.28 5.17
C MET A 336 -15.32 6.18 3.65
N PHE A 337 -14.42 6.74 2.86
CA PHE A 337 -14.39 6.55 1.41
C PHE A 337 -13.75 5.22 0.99
N VAL A 338 -13.17 4.43 1.91
CA VAL A 338 -12.70 3.07 1.61
C VAL A 338 -13.81 2.17 1.04
N TYR A 339 -15.09 2.50 1.29
CA TYR A 339 -16.25 1.81 0.73
C TYR A 339 -16.60 2.25 -0.70
N ASP A 340 -16.04 3.35 -1.18
CA ASP A 340 -16.34 3.92 -2.48
C ASP A 340 -15.27 3.56 -3.51
N TYR A 341 -15.74 3.34 -4.75
CA TYR A 341 -14.88 2.98 -5.87
C TYR A 341 -13.77 4.02 -6.14
N PHE A 342 -14.06 5.32 -6.03
CA PHE A 342 -13.08 6.35 -6.37
C PHE A 342 -11.87 6.36 -5.43
N TYR A 343 -12.03 5.89 -4.19
CA TYR A 343 -10.90 5.75 -3.26
C TYR A 343 -9.87 4.77 -3.79
N GLY A 344 -10.31 3.69 -4.46
CA GLY A 344 -9.40 2.76 -5.12
C GLY A 344 -8.64 3.39 -6.28
N VAL A 345 -9.27 4.31 -7.03
CA VAL A 345 -8.59 5.06 -8.10
C VAL A 345 -7.54 5.99 -7.49
N ASP A 346 -7.91 6.75 -6.45
CA ASP A 346 -7.01 7.69 -5.78
C ASP A 346 -5.81 6.97 -5.14
N MET A 347 -6.02 5.84 -4.45
CA MET A 347 -4.94 5.03 -3.88
C MET A 347 -4.01 4.46 -4.94
N ALA A 348 -4.58 3.92 -6.02
CA ALA A 348 -3.79 3.38 -7.12
C ALA A 348 -2.95 4.45 -7.81
N ASP A 349 -3.55 5.62 -8.02
CA ASP A 349 -2.91 6.77 -8.62
C ASP A 349 -1.77 7.29 -7.74
N ALA A 350 -1.96 7.34 -6.42
CA ALA A 350 -0.91 7.71 -5.49
C ALA A 350 0.29 6.75 -5.52
N ALA A 351 0.06 5.44 -5.61
CA ALA A 351 1.13 4.45 -5.78
C ALA A 351 1.85 4.61 -7.13
N VAL A 352 1.11 4.84 -8.22
CA VAL A 352 1.67 5.13 -9.56
C VAL A 352 2.56 6.38 -9.51
N GLN A 353 2.09 7.47 -8.91
CA GLN A 353 2.86 8.70 -8.77
C GLN A 353 4.09 8.52 -7.87
N SER A 354 3.99 7.68 -6.83
CA SER A 354 5.13 7.34 -5.97
C SER A 354 6.23 6.62 -6.76
N MET A 355 5.85 5.64 -7.61
CA MET A 355 6.80 4.99 -8.53
C MET A 355 7.43 6.00 -9.52
N LEU A 356 6.62 6.91 -10.07
CA LEU A 356 7.10 7.93 -11.00
C LEU A 356 8.06 8.95 -10.36
N ALA A 357 7.93 9.20 -9.06
CA ALA A 357 8.86 10.01 -8.28
C ALA A 357 10.14 9.24 -7.90
N GLY A 358 10.15 7.92 -8.02
CA GLY A 358 11.27 7.07 -7.66
C GLY A 358 11.25 6.55 -6.22
N ALA A 359 10.06 6.38 -5.63
CA ALA A 359 9.91 5.67 -4.37
C ALA A 359 10.08 4.16 -4.58
N SER A 360 10.84 3.52 -3.70
CA SER A 360 11.11 2.08 -3.74
C SER A 360 9.89 1.22 -3.39
N GLY A 361 8.94 1.77 -2.64
CA GLY A 361 7.72 1.09 -2.25
C GLY A 361 6.72 2.02 -1.60
N THR A 362 5.51 1.51 -1.39
CA THR A 362 4.40 2.24 -0.78
C THR A 362 3.64 1.29 0.11
N ILE A 363 3.45 1.63 1.38
CA ILE A 363 2.78 0.80 2.36
C ILE A 363 1.43 1.44 2.69
N ALA A 364 0.33 0.74 2.37
CA ALA A 364 -0.99 1.27 2.66
C ALA A 364 -1.33 1.21 4.16
N TRP A 365 -1.88 2.31 4.67
CA TRP A 365 -2.59 2.38 5.95
C TRP A 365 -4.09 2.16 5.70
N ASP A 366 -4.69 1.07 6.18
CA ASP A 366 -4.08 -0.14 6.73
C ASP A 366 -4.69 -1.40 6.11
N LEU A 367 -4.23 -2.59 6.50
CA LEU A 367 -4.74 -3.83 5.95
C LEU A 367 -6.20 -4.11 6.37
N ASP A 368 -6.55 -3.83 7.62
CA ASP A 368 -7.74 -4.36 8.29
C ASP A 368 -8.20 -3.47 9.46
N ASP A 369 -9.47 -3.07 9.48
CA ASP A 369 -9.99 -2.16 10.52
C ASP A 369 -9.84 -2.71 11.95
N ALA A 370 -9.80 -4.04 12.10
CA ALA A 370 -9.78 -4.68 13.42
C ALA A 370 -8.42 -4.57 14.12
N MET A 371 -7.43 -3.93 13.51
CA MET A 371 -6.10 -3.81 14.10
C MET A 371 -5.99 -2.67 15.10
N HIS A 372 -6.68 -1.55 14.83
CA HIS A 372 -6.40 -0.28 15.50
C HIS A 372 -7.67 0.48 15.88
N THR A 373 -7.56 1.21 17.00
CA THR A 373 -8.57 2.18 17.44
C THR A 373 -7.98 3.57 17.53
N VAL A 374 -8.81 4.61 17.56
CA VAL A 374 -8.34 5.98 17.83
C VAL A 374 -7.59 5.99 19.16
N GLY A 375 -6.31 6.35 19.12
CA GLY A 375 -5.41 6.31 20.28
C GLY A 375 -4.96 4.92 20.74
N ASP A 376 -5.36 3.85 20.03
CA ASP A 376 -5.06 2.44 20.34
C ASP A 376 -5.36 2.04 21.79
N LEU A 377 -6.54 2.43 22.28
CA LEU A 377 -7.04 2.13 23.63
C LEU A 377 -8.07 0.98 23.67
N GLY A 378 -8.32 0.32 22.54
CA GLY A 378 -9.28 -0.78 22.44
C GLY A 378 -10.75 -0.33 22.56
N GLU A 379 -11.05 0.93 22.28
CA GLU A 379 -12.43 1.43 22.32
C GLU A 379 -13.25 0.89 21.12
N LYS A 380 -14.24 0.03 21.38
CA LYS A 380 -15.06 -0.67 20.36
C LYS A 380 -15.89 0.23 19.43
N HIS A 381 -15.94 1.53 19.71
CA HIS A 381 -16.67 2.54 18.95
C HIS A 381 -15.71 3.57 18.31
N GLN A 382 -14.43 3.24 18.27
CA GLN A 382 -13.35 4.07 17.75
C GLN A 382 -12.47 3.29 16.76
N LEU A 383 -13.01 2.30 16.04
CA LEU A 383 -12.25 1.57 15.03
C LEU A 383 -11.75 2.54 13.96
N LYS A 384 -10.48 2.41 13.59
CA LYS A 384 -9.92 3.16 12.47
C LYS A 384 -10.37 2.50 11.16
N LYS A 385 -11.38 3.08 10.48
CA LYS A 385 -11.92 2.53 9.23
C LYS A 385 -11.04 2.92 8.03
N TRP A 386 -9.94 2.18 7.84
CA TRP A 386 -9.00 2.35 6.73
C TRP A 386 -8.81 1.07 5.91
N GLY A 387 -9.11 -0.08 6.52
CA GLY A 387 -8.75 -1.40 6.04
C GLY A 387 -9.27 -1.76 4.67
N MET A 388 -8.74 -2.85 4.12
CA MET A 388 -9.32 -3.51 2.97
C MET A 388 -10.59 -4.30 3.34
N TRP A 389 -10.80 -4.58 4.63
CA TRP A 389 -11.95 -5.25 5.23
C TRP A 389 -11.92 -5.05 6.75
N ASN A 390 -12.81 -5.75 7.45
CA ASN A 390 -12.76 -5.96 8.90
C ASN A 390 -12.86 -7.48 9.18
N ILE A 391 -11.79 -8.11 9.68
CA ILE A 391 -11.81 -9.57 9.98
C ILE A 391 -12.71 -9.90 11.17
N LEU A 392 -12.99 -8.91 12.03
CA LEU A 392 -13.90 -8.97 13.17
C LEU A 392 -15.24 -8.29 12.88
N ALA A 393 -15.66 -8.25 11.60
CA ALA A 393 -16.91 -7.61 11.21
C ALA A 393 -18.12 -8.18 11.97
N GLU A 394 -18.13 -9.47 12.30
CA GLU A 394 -19.26 -10.10 13.01
C GLU A 394 -19.40 -9.59 14.45
N GLU A 395 -18.28 -9.25 15.08
CA GLU A 395 -18.20 -8.67 16.41
C GLU A 395 -18.47 -7.16 16.42
N PHE A 396 -18.26 -6.48 15.29
CA PHE A 396 -18.38 -5.03 15.14
C PHE A 396 -19.40 -4.63 14.07
N GLY A 397 -20.69 -4.84 14.40
CA GLY A 397 -21.84 -4.36 13.61
C GLY A 397 -22.36 -5.34 12.55
N ASN A 398 -21.59 -6.39 12.24
CA ASN A 398 -21.96 -7.48 11.33
C ASN A 398 -22.38 -6.99 9.93
N HIS A 399 -21.78 -5.90 9.45
CA HIS A 399 -22.09 -5.34 8.15
C HIS A 399 -21.48 -6.17 7.03
N SER A 400 -22.29 -6.58 6.04
CA SER A 400 -21.80 -7.41 4.93
C SER A 400 -20.66 -6.75 4.14
N LYS A 401 -20.68 -5.42 4.02
CA LYS A 401 -19.65 -4.63 3.34
C LYS A 401 -18.28 -4.68 4.03
N ASP A 402 -18.25 -5.00 5.31
CA ASP A 402 -17.03 -5.12 6.11
C ASP A 402 -16.41 -6.52 6.02
N LYS A 403 -17.21 -7.53 5.66
CA LYS A 403 -16.77 -8.92 5.56
C LYS A 403 -16.00 -9.25 4.30
N THR A 404 -16.08 -8.43 3.26
CA THR A 404 -15.50 -8.70 1.93
C THR A 404 -14.46 -7.65 1.57
N PRO A 405 -13.48 -7.97 0.70
CA PRO A 405 -12.54 -6.97 0.20
C PRO A 405 -13.26 -5.74 -0.37
N ARG A 406 -12.91 -4.58 0.17
CA ARG A 406 -13.40 -3.26 -0.25
C ARG A 406 -12.87 -2.88 -1.63
N PRO A 407 -13.51 -1.91 -2.33
CA PRO A 407 -13.16 -1.58 -3.70
C PRO A 407 -11.66 -1.34 -3.94
N TRP A 408 -10.96 -0.70 -3.00
CA TRP A 408 -9.56 -0.33 -3.16
C TRP A 408 -8.57 -1.48 -2.98
N ALA A 409 -8.99 -2.59 -2.34
CA ALA A 409 -8.20 -3.82 -2.28
C ALA A 409 -7.89 -4.37 -3.69
N TYR A 410 -8.77 -4.10 -4.67
CA TYR A 410 -8.61 -4.55 -6.04
C TYR A 410 -7.37 -3.96 -6.72
N PRO A 411 -7.26 -2.64 -6.93
CA PRO A 411 -6.08 -2.08 -7.57
C PRO A 411 -4.82 -2.20 -6.69
N TRP A 412 -4.95 -2.22 -5.36
CA TRP A 412 -3.78 -2.43 -4.48
C TRP A 412 -3.20 -3.84 -4.61
N THR A 413 -4.05 -4.85 -4.74
CA THR A 413 -3.63 -6.22 -5.07
C THR A 413 -2.87 -6.25 -6.39
N LEU A 414 -3.38 -5.59 -7.44
CA LEU A 414 -2.70 -5.52 -8.73
C LEU A 414 -1.34 -4.83 -8.63
N LEU A 415 -1.23 -3.75 -7.86
CA LEU A 415 0.04 -3.07 -7.60
C LEU A 415 1.06 -3.99 -6.92
N CYS A 416 0.66 -4.73 -5.88
CA CYS A 416 1.55 -5.68 -5.19
C CYS A 416 1.95 -6.88 -6.09
N GLN A 417 1.02 -7.37 -6.90
CA GLN A 417 1.22 -8.56 -7.73
C GLN A 417 2.00 -8.30 -9.02
N LEU A 418 1.68 -7.21 -9.73
CA LEU A 418 2.15 -6.93 -11.09
C LEU A 418 3.43 -6.08 -11.13
N TYR A 419 3.86 -5.54 -10.00
CA TYR A 419 5.13 -4.83 -9.81
C TYR A 419 5.97 -5.55 -8.75
N PRO A 420 6.60 -6.68 -9.09
CA PRO A 420 7.41 -7.43 -8.12
C PRO A 420 8.69 -6.69 -7.73
N PRO A 421 9.35 -7.09 -6.63
CA PRO A 421 10.62 -6.51 -6.20
C PRO A 421 11.67 -6.61 -7.30
N LYS A 422 12.64 -5.69 -7.30
CA LYS A 422 13.74 -5.61 -8.29
C LYS A 422 13.29 -5.31 -9.72
N SER A 423 12.02 -4.97 -9.94
CA SER A 423 11.55 -4.45 -11.22
C SER A 423 12.33 -3.19 -11.61
N THR A 424 12.65 -3.07 -12.90
CA THR A 424 13.09 -1.80 -13.47
C THR A 424 11.86 -0.97 -13.81
N VAL A 425 11.70 0.19 -13.15
CA VAL A 425 10.57 1.09 -13.36
C VAL A 425 10.90 2.10 -14.45
N TYR A 426 9.92 2.44 -15.28
CA TYR A 426 10.00 3.40 -16.36
C TYR A 426 8.95 4.49 -16.19
N LYS A 427 9.29 5.72 -16.62
CA LYS A 427 8.36 6.86 -16.74
C LYS A 427 7.97 7.06 -18.21
N PRO A 428 6.87 6.46 -18.70
CA PRO A 428 6.39 6.60 -20.07
C PRO A 428 6.28 8.07 -20.51
N GLN A 429 6.53 8.32 -21.79
CA GLN A 429 6.29 9.62 -22.42
C GLN A 429 4.91 9.64 -23.07
N LEU A 430 4.14 10.67 -22.76
CA LEU A 430 2.89 10.98 -23.46
C LEU A 430 3.19 12.03 -24.54
N ASP A 431 2.55 11.92 -25.71
CA ASP A 431 2.69 12.87 -26.81
C ASP A 431 1.92 14.19 -26.58
N VAL A 432 1.04 14.20 -25.58
CA VAL A 432 0.30 15.39 -25.13
C VAL A 432 0.56 15.64 -23.64
N VAL A 433 0.59 16.92 -23.26
CA VAL A 433 0.58 17.31 -21.84
C VAL A 433 -0.82 17.04 -21.29
N ASN A 434 -0.91 16.18 -20.27
CA ASN A 434 -2.18 15.81 -19.65
C ASN A 434 -2.00 15.48 -18.17
N ASP A 435 -2.52 16.36 -17.31
CA ASP A 435 -2.39 16.22 -15.85
C ASP A 435 -3.43 15.26 -15.26
N SER A 436 -4.35 14.75 -16.06
CA SER A 436 -5.37 13.78 -15.64
C SER A 436 -5.06 12.35 -16.09
N ILE A 437 -4.05 12.15 -16.93
CA ILE A 437 -3.63 10.83 -17.41
C ILE A 437 -2.22 10.54 -16.93
N ARG A 438 -2.03 9.38 -16.31
CA ARG A 438 -0.71 8.92 -15.88
C ARG A 438 -0.45 7.54 -16.41
N ALA A 439 0.82 7.27 -16.68
CA ALA A 439 1.30 5.98 -17.10
C ALA A 439 2.57 5.65 -16.33
N VAL A 440 2.72 4.39 -15.94
CA VAL A 440 3.97 3.82 -15.41
C VAL A 440 4.15 2.44 -16.01
N ALA A 441 5.39 2.02 -16.19
CA ALA A 441 5.69 0.69 -16.67
C ALA A 441 6.84 0.07 -15.89
N ALA A 442 6.88 -1.25 -15.85
CA ALA A 442 7.92 -2.01 -15.19
C ALA A 442 8.31 -3.24 -16.01
N GLN A 443 9.60 -3.53 -16.04
CA GLN A 443 10.16 -4.78 -16.54
C GLN A 443 10.71 -5.58 -15.36
N PHE A 444 10.43 -6.87 -15.31
CA PHE A 444 10.87 -7.79 -14.26
C PHE A 444 11.13 -9.15 -14.86
N ASP A 445 12.19 -9.85 -14.46
CA ASP A 445 12.57 -11.15 -15.03
C ASP A 445 12.37 -11.20 -16.56
N ASN A 446 11.42 -12.04 -17.03
CA ASN A 446 11.02 -12.16 -18.44
C ASN A 446 9.68 -11.50 -18.77
N GLY A 447 9.15 -10.66 -17.87
CA GLY A 447 7.84 -10.03 -17.96
C GLY A 447 7.87 -8.51 -18.01
N PHE A 448 6.72 -7.96 -18.37
CA PHE A 448 6.42 -6.54 -18.48
C PHE A 448 5.02 -6.25 -17.94
N THR A 449 4.88 -5.11 -17.25
CA THR A 449 3.59 -4.53 -16.83
C THR A 449 3.58 -3.06 -17.20
N PHE A 450 2.43 -2.54 -17.62
CA PHE A 450 2.16 -1.11 -17.59
C PHE A 450 0.79 -0.81 -16.97
N THR A 451 0.69 0.36 -16.35
CA THR A 451 -0.54 0.87 -15.76
C THR A 451 -0.88 2.21 -16.38
N LEU A 452 -2.14 2.41 -16.72
CA LEU A 452 -2.71 3.68 -17.16
C LEU A 452 -3.76 4.13 -16.15
N VAL A 453 -3.68 5.38 -15.70
CA VAL A 453 -4.65 6.01 -14.81
C VAL A 453 -5.35 7.13 -15.57
N ASN A 454 -6.66 7.22 -15.45
CA ASN A 454 -7.45 8.33 -15.97
C ASN A 454 -8.30 8.96 -14.88
N GLN A 455 -7.88 10.11 -14.37
CA GLN A 455 -8.65 10.94 -13.43
C GLN A 455 -9.54 11.99 -14.13
N SER A 456 -9.61 11.96 -15.47
CA SER A 456 -10.48 12.88 -16.21
C SER A 456 -11.94 12.41 -16.20
N LYS A 457 -12.86 13.33 -16.50
CA LYS A 457 -14.30 13.05 -16.59
C LYS A 457 -14.73 12.42 -17.93
N LYS A 458 -13.78 12.01 -18.77
CA LYS A 458 -14.05 11.49 -20.12
C LYS A 458 -13.28 10.19 -20.37
N ASP A 459 -13.94 9.27 -21.07
CA ASP A 459 -13.26 8.12 -21.65
C ASP A 459 -12.21 8.60 -22.65
N GLN A 460 -11.10 7.89 -22.74
CA GLN A 460 -10.00 8.16 -23.66
C GLN A 460 -9.67 6.91 -24.47
N HIS A 461 -9.14 7.09 -25.67
CA HIS A 461 -8.48 6.02 -26.42
C HIS A 461 -6.97 6.27 -26.43
N MET A 462 -6.18 5.27 -26.06
CA MET A 462 -4.73 5.38 -25.94
C MET A 462 -4.03 4.41 -26.86
N ALA A 463 -2.97 4.83 -27.54
CA ALA A 463 -2.04 3.91 -28.16
C ALA A 463 -0.84 3.73 -27.23
N PHE A 464 -0.40 2.49 -27.01
CA PHE A 464 0.77 2.18 -26.22
C PHE A 464 1.83 1.51 -27.11
N SER A 465 3.07 1.97 -27.03
CA SER A 465 4.17 1.38 -27.77
C SER A 465 5.39 1.21 -26.86
N SER A 466 6.00 0.03 -26.94
CA SER A 466 7.25 -0.22 -26.25
C SER A 466 8.09 -1.27 -26.94
N SER A 467 9.41 -1.05 -26.95
CA SER A 467 10.40 -2.05 -27.36
C SER A 467 10.71 -3.08 -26.26
N LEU A 468 10.12 -2.93 -25.07
CA LEU A 468 10.38 -3.77 -23.91
C LEU A 468 9.38 -4.94 -23.78
N ILE A 469 8.28 -4.90 -24.53
CA ILE A 469 7.27 -5.96 -24.53
C ILE A 469 7.75 -7.11 -25.43
N ASP A 470 7.87 -8.30 -24.85
CA ASP A 470 8.01 -9.53 -25.62
C ASP A 470 6.67 -9.87 -26.29
N GLN A 471 6.60 -9.65 -27.60
CA GLN A 471 5.39 -9.87 -28.39
C GLN A 471 5.02 -11.35 -28.56
N THR A 472 5.83 -12.29 -28.03
CA THR A 472 5.51 -13.73 -28.05
C THR A 472 4.69 -14.20 -26.85
N GLN A 473 4.58 -13.38 -25.80
CA GLN A 473 3.82 -13.70 -24.59
C GLN A 473 2.37 -13.23 -24.71
N ASP A 474 1.48 -13.71 -23.86
CA ASP A 474 0.13 -13.12 -23.77
C ASP A 474 0.17 -11.82 -22.95
N LEU A 475 -0.80 -10.94 -23.19
CA LEU A 475 -1.09 -9.83 -22.28
C LEU A 475 -2.41 -10.06 -21.56
N TYR A 476 -2.42 -9.85 -20.25
CA TYR A 476 -3.57 -9.92 -19.38
C TYR A 476 -3.99 -8.51 -18.99
N VAL A 477 -5.26 -8.19 -19.21
CA VAL A 477 -5.84 -6.87 -18.97
C VAL A 477 -6.69 -6.92 -17.70
N TYR A 478 -6.42 -6.01 -16.78
CA TYR A 478 -7.17 -5.81 -15.55
C TYR A 478 -7.70 -4.38 -15.54
N GLU A 479 -9.01 -4.24 -15.47
CA GLU A 479 -9.69 -2.94 -15.49
C GLU A 479 -10.34 -2.68 -14.13
N TYR A 480 -10.08 -1.49 -13.58
CA TYR A 480 -10.73 -0.96 -12.40
C TYR A 480 -11.53 0.27 -12.80
N ALA A 481 -12.86 0.12 -12.92
CA ALA A 481 -13.86 1.13 -13.25
C ALA A 481 -15.14 0.94 -12.41
N GLU A 482 -15.92 2.00 -12.18
CA GLU A 482 -17.07 2.06 -11.23
C GLU A 482 -18.11 0.94 -11.39
N ALA A 483 -18.19 0.31 -12.56
CA ALA A 483 -19.07 -0.83 -12.84
C ALA A 483 -18.36 -1.99 -13.59
N GLN A 484 -17.04 -1.93 -13.76
CA GLN A 484 -16.27 -2.91 -14.55
C GLN A 484 -14.98 -3.24 -13.80
N SER A 485 -15.01 -4.36 -13.07
CA SER A 485 -13.83 -4.96 -12.44
C SER A 485 -14.05 -6.45 -12.28
N ALA A 486 -13.33 -7.25 -13.06
CA ALA A 486 -13.46 -8.70 -13.03
C ALA A 486 -12.84 -9.25 -11.75
N LYS A 487 -13.64 -9.95 -10.94
CA LYS A 487 -13.24 -10.50 -9.64
C LYS A 487 -13.49 -12.00 -9.59
N ASN A 488 -12.66 -12.72 -8.83
CA ASN A 488 -12.97 -14.09 -8.41
C ASN A 488 -14.06 -14.11 -7.32
N THR A 489 -14.45 -15.30 -6.87
CA THR A 489 -15.47 -15.49 -5.83
C THR A 489 -15.07 -14.94 -4.46
N ALA A 490 -13.77 -14.77 -4.20
CA ALA A 490 -13.24 -14.17 -2.97
C ALA A 490 -13.21 -12.63 -3.03
N GLY A 491 -13.54 -12.01 -4.17
CA GLY A 491 -13.59 -10.56 -4.35
C GLY A 491 -12.28 -9.93 -4.83
N PHE A 492 -11.28 -10.73 -5.21
CA PHE A 492 -9.97 -10.29 -5.67
C PHE A 492 -9.86 -10.25 -7.21
N PRO A 493 -8.95 -9.45 -7.78
CA PRO A 493 -8.85 -9.24 -9.21
C PRO A 493 -8.52 -10.50 -10.01
N VAL A 494 -9.20 -10.67 -11.14
CA VAL A 494 -8.86 -11.61 -12.21
C VAL A 494 -8.78 -10.86 -13.55
N ALA A 495 -8.10 -11.44 -14.53
CA ALA A 495 -7.97 -10.80 -15.84
C ALA A 495 -9.35 -10.66 -16.50
N ALA A 496 -9.68 -9.44 -16.92
CA ALA A 496 -10.89 -9.16 -17.71
C ALA A 496 -10.75 -9.68 -19.15
N GLN A 497 -9.51 -9.69 -19.67
CA GLN A 497 -9.21 -10.13 -21.02
C GLN A 497 -7.80 -10.73 -21.11
N ARG A 498 -7.64 -11.75 -21.96
CA ARG A 498 -6.35 -12.27 -22.43
C ARG A 498 -6.17 -11.85 -23.89
N ILE A 499 -5.04 -11.24 -24.22
CA ILE A 499 -4.64 -10.80 -25.56
C ILE A 499 -3.52 -11.69 -26.03
N GLU A 500 -3.81 -12.54 -27.01
CA GLU A 500 -2.80 -13.39 -27.65
C GLU A 500 -1.80 -12.55 -28.48
N PRO A 501 -0.55 -13.02 -28.67
CA PRO A 501 0.48 -12.41 -29.51
C PRO A 501 -0.02 -11.77 -30.81
N ASN A 502 -0.81 -12.52 -31.59
CA ASN A 502 -1.30 -12.09 -32.90
C ASN A 502 -2.27 -10.89 -32.83
N ASN A 503 -2.85 -10.61 -31.67
CA ASN A 503 -3.81 -9.54 -31.44
C ASN A 503 -3.20 -8.35 -30.68
N GLN A 504 -1.97 -8.47 -30.18
CA GLN A 504 -1.34 -7.42 -29.37
C GLN A 504 -1.21 -6.10 -30.12
N ALA A 505 -0.75 -6.12 -31.38
CA ALA A 505 -0.56 -4.89 -32.17
C ALA A 505 -1.88 -4.12 -32.32
N THR A 506 -2.99 -4.84 -32.56
CA THR A 506 -4.33 -4.25 -32.64
C THR A 506 -4.75 -3.66 -31.31
N PHE A 507 -4.62 -4.41 -30.21
CA PHE A 507 -4.98 -3.94 -28.87
C PHE A 507 -4.17 -2.71 -28.45
N LEU A 508 -2.85 -2.77 -28.58
CA LEU A 508 -1.95 -1.70 -28.19
C LEU A 508 -2.09 -0.45 -29.07
N SER A 509 -2.63 -0.56 -30.29
CA SER A 509 -2.90 0.60 -31.15
C SER A 509 -4.11 1.44 -30.72
N SER A 510 -5.02 0.88 -29.91
CA SER A 510 -6.20 1.59 -29.40
C SER A 510 -6.78 0.88 -28.17
N ILE A 511 -6.30 1.28 -27.01
CA ILE A 511 -6.73 0.86 -25.69
C ILE A 511 -7.83 1.82 -25.22
N ALA A 512 -9.01 1.30 -24.91
CA ALA A 512 -10.05 2.09 -24.26
C ALA A 512 -9.72 2.27 -22.78
N LEU A 513 -9.68 3.52 -22.30
CA LEU A 513 -9.44 3.85 -20.90
C LEU A 513 -10.61 4.70 -20.37
N LYS A 514 -11.42 4.12 -19.48
CA LYS A 514 -12.60 4.79 -18.94
C LYS A 514 -12.26 6.01 -18.11
N LYS A 515 -13.19 6.98 -18.05
CA LYS A 515 -13.10 8.08 -17.08
C LYS A 515 -12.97 7.55 -15.65
N HIS A 516 -12.20 8.23 -14.80
CA HIS A 516 -11.97 7.85 -13.40
C HIS A 516 -11.67 6.35 -13.24
N SER A 517 -10.68 5.84 -13.96
CA SER A 517 -10.34 4.42 -13.99
C SER A 517 -8.85 4.14 -13.94
N VAL A 518 -8.51 2.89 -13.67
CA VAL A 518 -7.14 2.37 -13.75
C VAL A 518 -7.14 1.09 -14.58
N LEU A 519 -6.23 1.02 -15.54
CA LEU A 519 -6.01 -0.16 -16.37
C LEU A 519 -4.60 -0.69 -16.10
N PHE A 520 -4.50 -1.98 -15.80
CA PHE A 520 -3.23 -2.69 -15.74
C PHE A 520 -3.17 -3.67 -16.91
N VAL A 521 -2.05 -3.71 -17.60
CA VAL A 521 -1.77 -4.68 -18.65
C VAL A 521 -0.44 -5.33 -18.33
N SER A 522 -0.44 -6.65 -18.21
CA SER A 522 0.76 -7.39 -17.82
C SER A 522 0.92 -8.68 -18.60
N THR A 523 2.16 -9.07 -18.84
CA THR A 523 2.51 -10.43 -19.25
C THR A 523 2.28 -11.47 -18.14
N LYS A 524 2.17 -11.02 -16.89
CA LYS A 524 1.89 -11.88 -15.73
C LYS A 524 0.38 -12.04 -15.55
N ALA A 525 -0.07 -13.29 -15.55
CA ALA A 525 -1.42 -13.63 -15.09
C ALA A 525 -1.46 -13.73 -13.56
N LEU A 526 -2.55 -13.25 -12.98
CA LEU A 526 -2.98 -13.59 -11.63
C LEU A 526 -3.76 -14.91 -11.71
N GLU A 527 -3.42 -15.86 -10.84
CA GLU A 527 -4.08 -17.16 -10.70
C GLU A 527 -5.25 -17.12 -9.72
#